data_AF-A0A3D1TPY5-F1
#
_entry.id   AF-A0A3D1TPY5-F1
#
_cell.length_a   1.000
_cell.length_b   1.000
_cell.length_c   1.000
_cell.angle_alpha   90.00
_cell.angle_beta   90.00
_cell.angle_gamma   90.00
#
_symmetry.space_group_name_H-M   'P 1'
#
loop_
_entity.id
_entity.type
_entity.pdbx_description
1 polymer ?
#
loop_
_entity_poly.entity_id
_entity_poly.type
_entity_poly.pdbx_seq_one_letter_code
_entity_poly.pdbx_strand_id
1 'polypeptide(L)'
;MGASAPNVATEERNGALVLSGREVGVFNLFVGCLGFLIALATLLFAAARGESVGSASIESGSFILLFAFTYLWVAANQFIRADGRALGWYCLFVAITTVPNAFIAIATAHGHAWPLWLGIDWAAWGFLWFQFFLQLSLQKPIGRLIGFTAIVEGVTTCWIPAYLLLTGYLAAS
;
A
#
# COMPACT_ATOMS: atom_id res chain seq x y z
N MET A 1 20.51 22.80 40.01
CA MET A 1 19.61 21.88 39.28
C MET A 1 20.40 21.33 38.10
N GLY A 2 21.02 20.16 38.26
CA GLY A 2 21.83 19.54 37.20
C GLY A 2 20.90 18.96 36.14
N ALA A 3 21.06 19.38 34.89
CA ALA A 3 20.47 18.67 33.77
C ALA A 3 21.05 17.25 33.75
N SER A 4 20.20 16.24 33.97
CA SER A 4 20.60 14.85 33.80
C SER A 4 21.08 14.67 32.36
N ALA A 5 22.32 14.23 32.18
CA ALA A 5 22.86 13.91 30.87
C ALA A 5 21.92 12.94 30.14
N PRO A 6 21.63 13.13 28.84
CA PRO A 6 20.83 12.20 28.08
C PRO A 6 21.44 10.80 28.20
N ASN A 7 20.61 9.82 28.55
CA ASN A 7 21.05 8.45 28.77
C ASN A 7 21.46 7.86 27.41
N VAL A 8 22.77 7.71 27.20
CA VAL A 8 23.40 7.19 25.98
C VAL A 8 22.77 5.88 25.51
N ALA A 9 22.36 5.00 26.45
CA ALA A 9 21.67 3.75 26.13
C ALA A 9 20.29 3.96 25.49
N THR A 10 19.62 5.09 25.76
CA THR A 10 18.33 5.46 25.17
C THR A 10 18.53 6.03 23.76
N GLU A 11 19.60 6.80 23.54
CA GLU A 11 19.94 7.32 22.21
C GLU A 11 20.43 6.23 21.25
N GLU A 12 21.28 5.31 21.72
CA GLU A 12 21.71 4.15 20.91
C GLU A 12 20.53 3.24 20.55
N ARG A 13 19.61 3.01 21.48
CA ARG A 13 18.40 2.20 21.25
C ARG A 13 17.43 2.88 20.29
N ASN A 14 17.33 4.21 20.34
CA ASN A 14 16.54 4.99 19.39
C ASN A 14 17.18 4.99 17.99
N GLY A 15 18.52 5.06 17.90
CA GLY A 15 19.25 4.97 16.64
C GLY A 15 19.15 3.59 15.98
N ALA A 16 19.18 2.51 16.76
CA ALA A 16 19.03 1.14 16.28
C ALA A 16 17.65 0.82 15.69
N LEU A 17 16.61 1.59 16.06
CA LEU A 17 15.25 1.43 15.54
C LEU A 17 15.00 2.24 14.26
N VAL A 18 15.91 3.17 13.90
CA VAL A 18 15.80 3.98 12.68
C VAL A 18 16.38 3.19 11.51
N LEU A 19 15.50 2.70 10.64
CA LEU A 19 15.90 2.00 9.42
C LEU A 19 16.59 2.95 8.45
N SER A 20 17.68 2.49 7.86
CA SER A 20 18.31 3.19 6.75
C SER A 20 17.42 3.13 5.50
N GLY A 21 17.58 4.13 4.63
CA GLY A 21 16.86 4.16 3.37
C GLY A 21 17.10 2.91 2.50
N ARG A 22 18.26 2.26 2.60
CA ARG A 22 18.57 1.04 1.84
C ARG A 22 17.80 -0.17 2.36
N GLU A 23 17.67 -0.32 3.67
CA GLU A 23 16.88 -1.41 4.26
C GLU A 23 15.39 -1.27 3.91
N VAL A 24 14.87 -0.03 3.93
CA VAL A 24 13.53 0.27 3.43
C VAL A 24 13.40 -0.13 1.95
N GLY A 25 14.43 0.16 1.14
CA GLY A 25 14.46 -0.23 -0.27
C GLY A 25 14.41 -1.74 -0.49
N VAL A 26 15.15 -2.52 0.31
CA VAL A 26 15.14 -3.99 0.26
C VAL A 26 13.77 -4.55 0.60
N PHE A 27 13.11 -4.05 1.65
CA PHE A 27 11.76 -4.49 2.03
C PHE A 27 10.75 -4.23 0.91
N ASN A 28 10.77 -3.03 0.34
CA ASN A 28 9.90 -2.65 -0.77
C ASN A 28 10.17 -3.47 -2.03
N LEU A 29 11.42 -3.88 -2.27
CA LEU A 29 11.76 -4.75 -3.39
C LEU A 29 11.11 -6.12 -3.23
N PHE A 30 11.17 -6.73 -2.05
CA PHE A 30 10.53 -8.03 -1.81
C PHE A 30 9.01 -7.97 -1.97
N VAL A 31 8.35 -7.00 -1.35
CA VAL A 31 6.88 -6.83 -1.45
C VAL A 31 6.47 -6.53 -2.89
N GLY A 32 7.19 -5.62 -3.56
CA GLY A 32 6.92 -5.25 -4.94
C GLY A 32 7.12 -6.40 -5.92
N CYS A 33 8.21 -7.17 -5.78
CA CYS A 33 8.45 -8.34 -6.63
C CYS A 33 7.41 -9.44 -6.41
N LEU A 34 7.06 -9.73 -5.16
CA LEU A 34 6.02 -10.73 -4.86
C LEU A 34 4.69 -10.31 -5.48
N GLY A 35 4.26 -9.06 -5.27
CA GLY A 35 3.04 -8.52 -5.86
C GLY A 35 3.06 -8.56 -7.38
N PHE A 36 4.17 -8.17 -8.01
CA PHE A 36 4.34 -8.21 -9.46
C PHE A 36 4.19 -9.64 -10.02
N LEU A 37 4.83 -10.63 -9.38
CA LEU A 37 4.76 -12.02 -9.81
C LEU A 37 3.34 -12.59 -9.65
N ILE A 38 2.65 -12.27 -8.55
CA ILE A 38 1.25 -12.67 -8.35
C ILE A 38 0.35 -12.04 -9.41
N ALA A 39 0.48 -10.73 -9.66
CA ALA A 39 -0.28 -10.04 -10.70
C ALA A 39 -0.05 -10.67 -12.08
N LEU A 40 1.21 -10.89 -12.45
CA LEU A 40 1.57 -11.49 -13.73
C LEU A 40 1.00 -12.91 -13.87
N ALA A 41 1.12 -13.74 -12.85
CA ALA A 41 0.56 -15.09 -12.85
C ALA A 41 -0.97 -15.05 -13.03
N THR A 42 -1.67 -14.21 -12.27
CA THR A 42 -3.13 -14.06 -12.37
C THR A 42 -3.57 -13.64 -13.76
N LEU A 43 -2.90 -12.66 -14.37
CA LEU A 43 -3.21 -12.17 -15.71
C LEU A 43 -2.92 -13.22 -16.80
N LEU A 44 -1.79 -13.93 -16.70
CA LEU A 44 -1.44 -14.99 -17.65
C LEU A 44 -2.41 -16.18 -17.58
N PHE A 45 -2.83 -16.57 -16.37
CA PHE A 45 -3.84 -17.64 -16.21
C PHE A 45 -5.21 -17.21 -16.71
N ALA A 46 -5.62 -15.95 -16.49
CA ALA A 46 -6.85 -15.41 -17.05
C ALA A 46 -6.83 -15.47 -18.59
N ALA A 47 -5.71 -15.05 -19.20
CA ALA A 47 -5.53 -15.12 -20.65
C ALA A 47 -5.56 -16.56 -21.18
N ALA A 48 -4.89 -17.49 -20.48
CA ALA A 48 -4.89 -18.92 -20.85
C ALA A 48 -6.28 -19.56 -20.76
N ARG A 49 -7.14 -19.09 -19.84
CA ARG A 49 -8.54 -19.50 -19.72
C ARG A 49 -9.47 -18.80 -20.72
N GLY A 50 -8.96 -17.85 -21.51
CA GLY A 50 -9.77 -17.07 -22.45
C GLY A 50 -10.72 -16.08 -21.78
N GLU A 51 -10.39 -15.62 -20.56
CA GLU A 51 -11.20 -14.61 -19.87
C GLU A 51 -11.12 -13.26 -20.60
N SER A 52 -12.26 -12.57 -20.71
CA SER A 52 -12.35 -11.25 -21.32
C SER A 52 -12.14 -10.12 -20.31
N VAL A 53 -11.75 -8.95 -20.82
CA VAL A 53 -11.71 -7.70 -20.03
C VAL A 53 -13.02 -7.53 -19.26
N GLY A 54 -12.92 -7.20 -17.97
CA GLY A 54 -14.05 -7.15 -17.04
C GLY A 54 -14.23 -8.42 -16.20
N SER A 55 -13.43 -9.47 -16.40
CA SER A 55 -13.39 -10.59 -15.46
C SER A 55 -12.70 -10.20 -14.15
N ALA A 56 -13.12 -10.85 -13.06
CA ALA A 56 -12.53 -10.65 -11.73
C ALA A 56 -11.02 -10.94 -11.70
N SER A 57 -10.53 -11.90 -12.48
CA SER A 57 -9.09 -12.22 -12.56
C SER A 57 -8.30 -11.09 -13.21
N ILE A 58 -8.82 -10.51 -14.31
CA ILE A 58 -8.14 -9.41 -15.00
C ILE A 58 -8.14 -8.16 -14.12
N GLU A 59 -9.26 -7.87 -13.48
CA GLU A 59 -9.37 -6.76 -12.53
C GLU A 59 -8.40 -6.90 -11.36
N SER A 60 -8.42 -8.06 -10.67
CA SER A 60 -7.55 -8.34 -9.53
C SER A 60 -6.07 -8.27 -9.90
N GLY A 61 -5.68 -8.90 -11.01
CA GLY A 61 -4.30 -8.83 -11.49
C GLY A 61 -3.85 -7.40 -11.80
N SER A 62 -4.73 -6.58 -12.38
CA SER A 62 -4.44 -5.18 -12.70
C SER A 62 -4.27 -4.32 -11.45
N PHE A 63 -5.11 -4.51 -10.43
CA PHE A 63 -5.00 -3.76 -9.17
C PHE A 63 -3.80 -4.19 -8.33
N ILE A 64 -3.47 -5.49 -8.28
CA ILE A 64 -2.25 -5.94 -7.61
C ILE A 64 -1.03 -5.29 -8.26
N LEU A 65 -1.02 -5.18 -9.61
CA LEU A 65 0.08 -4.53 -10.33
C LEU A 65 0.22 -3.03 -9.98
N LEU A 66 -0.90 -2.33 -9.85
CA LEU A 66 -0.96 -0.91 -9.44
C LEU A 66 -0.22 -0.69 -8.10
N PHE A 67 -0.47 -1.56 -7.12
CA PHE A 67 0.20 -1.47 -5.82
C PHE A 67 1.64 -1.97 -5.88
N ALA A 68 1.91 -3.09 -6.56
CA ALA A 68 3.26 -3.66 -6.71
C ALA A 68 4.24 -2.64 -7.30
N PHE A 69 3.82 -1.86 -8.31
CA PHE A 69 4.65 -0.80 -8.86
C PHE A 69 4.94 0.34 -7.88
N THR A 70 4.03 0.65 -6.95
CA THR A 70 4.33 1.62 -5.87
C THR A 70 5.56 1.16 -5.08
N TYR A 71 5.56 -0.10 -4.61
CA TYR A 71 6.67 -0.66 -3.83
C TYR A 71 7.95 -0.78 -4.65
N LEU A 72 7.89 -1.29 -5.87
CA LEU A 72 9.07 -1.38 -6.75
C LEU A 72 9.68 -0.01 -7.04
N TRP A 73 8.86 1.02 -7.20
CA TRP A 73 9.34 2.38 -7.40
C TRP A 73 9.97 2.97 -6.14
N VAL A 74 9.37 2.76 -4.96
CA VAL A 74 10.00 3.12 -3.68
C VAL A 74 11.37 2.47 -3.60
N ALA A 75 11.48 1.16 -3.84
CA ALA A 75 12.75 0.44 -3.83
C ALA A 75 13.77 1.04 -4.81
N ALA A 76 13.37 1.27 -6.06
CA ALA A 76 14.24 1.86 -7.08
C ALA A 76 14.76 3.24 -6.66
N ASN A 77 13.90 4.11 -6.12
CA ASN A 77 14.29 5.45 -5.66
C ASN A 77 15.37 5.38 -4.57
N GLN A 78 15.32 4.40 -3.67
CA GLN A 78 16.33 4.21 -2.62
C GLN A 78 17.70 3.82 -3.21
N PHE A 79 17.73 3.01 -4.26
CA PHE A 79 18.98 2.56 -4.89
C PHE A 79 19.59 3.62 -5.82
N ILE A 80 18.76 4.32 -6.59
CA ILE A 80 19.22 5.38 -7.52
C ILE A 80 19.33 6.77 -6.87
N ARG A 81 18.91 6.89 -5.60
CA ARG A 81 18.90 8.14 -4.81
C ARG A 81 18.03 9.24 -5.45
N ALA A 82 16.89 8.86 -6.02
CA ALA A 82 15.91 9.82 -6.56
C ALA A 82 15.09 10.49 -5.45
N ASP A 83 14.55 11.67 -5.74
CA ASP A 83 13.78 12.50 -4.81
C ASP A 83 12.32 12.06 -4.61
N GLY A 84 11.83 11.14 -5.44
CA GLY A 84 10.49 10.57 -5.36
C GLY A 84 9.36 11.42 -5.95
N ARG A 85 9.64 12.55 -6.63
CA ARG A 85 8.57 13.43 -7.14
C ARG A 85 7.70 12.77 -8.22
N ALA A 86 8.31 11.96 -9.08
CA ALA A 86 7.60 11.17 -10.10
C ALA A 86 6.71 10.10 -9.45
N LEU A 87 7.21 9.44 -8.40
CA LEU A 87 6.42 8.51 -7.60
C LEU A 87 5.21 9.22 -6.97
N GLY A 88 5.35 10.44 -6.47
CA GLY A 88 4.21 11.19 -5.94
C GLY A 88 3.10 11.42 -6.99
N TRP A 89 3.44 11.72 -8.25
CA TRP A 89 2.44 11.82 -9.32
C TRP A 89 1.79 10.48 -9.66
N TYR A 90 2.57 9.40 -9.62
CA TYR A 90 2.01 8.05 -9.71
C TYR A 90 1.04 7.78 -8.55
N CYS A 91 1.37 8.16 -7.32
CA CYS A 91 0.45 8.04 -6.18
C CYS A 91 -0.84 8.83 -6.37
N LEU A 92 -0.81 9.99 -7.03
CA LEU A 92 -2.03 10.72 -7.38
C LEU A 92 -2.89 9.92 -8.37
N PHE A 93 -2.28 9.31 -9.38
CA PHE A 93 -3.00 8.43 -10.31
C PHE A 93 -3.66 7.27 -9.56
N VAL A 94 -2.94 6.58 -8.67
CA VAL A 94 -3.50 5.51 -7.83
C VAL A 94 -4.68 6.03 -7.00
N ALA A 95 -4.51 7.17 -6.33
CA ALA A 95 -5.55 7.78 -5.51
C ALA A 95 -6.82 8.07 -6.32
N ILE A 96 -6.69 8.63 -7.54
CA ILE A 96 -7.82 8.86 -8.44
C ILE A 96 -8.49 7.53 -8.85
N THR A 97 -7.70 6.50 -9.16
CA THR A 97 -8.22 5.18 -9.53
C THR A 97 -9.01 4.52 -8.40
N THR A 98 -8.66 4.75 -7.14
CA THR A 98 -9.39 4.17 -6.00
C THR A 98 -10.82 4.72 -5.86
N VAL A 99 -11.09 5.94 -6.31
CA VAL A 99 -12.39 6.62 -6.14
C VAL A 99 -13.55 5.85 -6.78
N PRO A 100 -13.51 5.48 -8.09
CA PRO A 100 -14.58 4.69 -8.69
C PRO A 100 -14.68 3.30 -8.06
N ASN A 101 -13.58 2.69 -7.65
CA ASN A 101 -13.60 1.37 -6.99
C ASN A 101 -14.30 1.41 -5.63
N ALA A 102 -13.98 2.40 -4.80
CA ALA A 102 -14.66 2.66 -3.53
C ALA A 102 -16.16 2.89 -3.76
N PHE A 103 -16.51 3.75 -4.72
CA PHE A 103 -17.90 4.06 -5.02
C PHE A 103 -18.69 2.83 -5.48
N ILE A 104 -18.15 2.06 -6.43
CA ILE A 104 -18.79 0.85 -6.95
C ILE A 104 -18.99 -0.16 -5.82
N ALA A 105 -17.96 -0.47 -5.03
CA ALA A 105 -18.04 -1.44 -3.95
C ALA A 105 -19.07 -1.05 -2.87
N ILE A 106 -19.16 0.23 -2.51
CA ILE A 106 -20.17 0.72 -1.56
C ILE A 106 -21.57 0.65 -2.17
N ALA A 107 -21.73 1.06 -3.43
CA ALA A 107 -23.03 1.10 -4.11
C ALA A 107 -23.60 -0.31 -4.36
N THR A 108 -22.75 -1.30 -4.61
CA THR A 108 -23.13 -2.70 -4.83
C THR A 108 -23.10 -3.54 -3.56
N ALA A 109 -22.83 -2.94 -2.40
CA ALA A 109 -22.74 -3.69 -1.15
C ALA A 109 -24.08 -4.27 -0.70
N HIS A 110 -25.21 -3.66 -1.07
CA HIS A 110 -26.56 -4.13 -0.76
C HIS A 110 -26.79 -4.52 0.73
N GLY A 111 -26.10 -3.85 1.67
CA GLY A 111 -26.19 -4.13 3.11
C GLY A 111 -25.26 -5.24 3.62
N HIS A 112 -24.46 -5.86 2.75
CA HIS A 112 -23.45 -6.84 3.13
C HIS A 112 -22.21 -6.15 3.70
N ALA A 113 -21.76 -6.61 4.89
CA ALA A 113 -20.66 -5.99 5.61
C ALA A 113 -19.31 -6.06 4.87
N TRP A 114 -19.04 -7.18 4.18
CA TRP A 114 -17.75 -7.39 3.51
C TRP A 114 -17.54 -6.50 2.27
N PRO A 115 -18.48 -6.43 1.30
CA PRO A 115 -18.39 -5.47 0.20
C PRO A 115 -18.35 -4.01 0.65
N LEU A 116 -19.13 -3.66 1.68
CA LEU A 116 -19.08 -2.31 2.26
C LEU A 116 -17.69 -2.01 2.83
N TRP A 117 -17.11 -2.96 3.55
CA TRP A 117 -15.76 -2.87 4.09
C TRP A 117 -14.71 -2.71 2.97
N LEU A 118 -14.79 -3.49 1.88
CA LEU A 118 -13.91 -3.35 0.72
C LEU A 118 -14.00 -1.96 0.08
N GLY A 119 -15.20 -1.38 0.02
CA GLY A 119 -15.37 -0.02 -0.48
C GLY A 119 -14.76 1.04 0.42
N ILE A 120 -14.84 0.87 1.75
CA ILE A 120 -14.16 1.73 2.72
C ILE A 120 -12.64 1.56 2.62
N ASP A 121 -12.15 0.34 2.41
CA ASP A 121 -10.73 0.04 2.22
C ASP A 121 -10.15 0.75 0.99
N TRP A 122 -10.84 0.67 -0.15
CA TRP A 122 -10.46 1.44 -1.34
C TRP A 122 -10.36 2.94 -1.07
N ALA A 123 -11.30 3.51 -0.30
CA ALA A 123 -11.24 4.92 0.07
C ALA A 123 -10.07 5.24 1.01
N ALA A 124 -9.75 4.35 1.96
CA ALA A 124 -8.61 4.48 2.86
C ALA A 124 -7.28 4.45 2.08
N TRP A 125 -7.08 3.46 1.22
CA TRP A 125 -5.93 3.42 0.32
C TRP A 125 -5.89 4.65 -0.60
N GLY A 126 -7.02 5.11 -1.12
CA GLY A 126 -7.06 6.38 -1.86
C GLY A 126 -6.51 7.56 -1.07
N PHE A 127 -6.88 7.66 0.20
CA PHE A 127 -6.41 8.69 1.12
C PHE A 127 -4.90 8.58 1.38
N LEU A 128 -4.37 7.40 1.73
CA LEU A 128 -2.94 7.23 1.97
C LEU A 128 -2.08 7.55 0.74
N TRP A 129 -2.48 7.09 -0.45
CA TRP A 129 -1.77 7.41 -1.69
C TRP A 129 -1.86 8.90 -2.03
N PHE A 130 -2.98 9.56 -1.77
CA PHE A 130 -3.07 11.01 -1.91
C PHE A 130 -2.12 11.74 -0.94
N GLN A 131 -1.99 11.27 0.30
CA GLN A 131 -1.00 11.86 1.22
C GLN A 131 0.44 11.68 0.69
N PHE A 132 0.78 10.53 0.10
CA PHE A 132 2.09 10.35 -0.55
C PHE A 132 2.30 11.35 -1.69
N PHE A 133 1.29 11.64 -2.51
CA PHE A 133 1.38 12.71 -3.51
C PHE A 133 1.68 14.08 -2.86
N LEU A 134 0.98 14.44 -1.80
CA LEU A 134 1.20 15.71 -1.08
C LEU A 134 2.62 15.80 -0.53
N GLN A 135 3.16 14.72 0.05
CA GLN A 135 4.52 14.69 0.58
C GLN A 135 5.57 14.68 -0.53
N LEU A 136 5.45 13.79 -1.51
CA LEU A 136 6.51 13.54 -2.50
C LEU A 136 6.50 14.57 -3.64
N SER A 137 5.35 14.94 -4.18
CA SER A 137 5.28 15.90 -5.31
C SER A 137 5.14 17.34 -4.84
N LEU A 138 4.29 17.58 -3.83
CA LEU A 138 4.04 18.93 -3.30
C LEU A 138 4.93 19.27 -2.10
N GLN A 139 5.80 18.37 -1.67
CA GLN A 139 6.81 18.60 -0.62
C GLN A 139 6.19 19.09 0.71
N LYS A 140 4.98 18.60 1.02
CA LYS A 140 4.29 18.93 2.29
C LYS A 140 4.90 18.12 3.45
N PRO A 141 5.21 18.75 4.60
CA PRO A 141 5.90 18.09 5.72
C PRO A 141 4.94 17.27 6.60
N ILE A 142 4.20 16.33 6.01
CA ILE A 142 3.15 15.55 6.69
C ILE A 142 3.55 14.09 6.99
N GLY A 143 4.85 13.80 7.04
CA GLY A 143 5.36 12.43 7.18
C GLY A 143 4.94 11.70 8.46
N ARG A 144 4.71 12.41 9.57
CA ARG A 144 4.17 11.80 10.80
C ARG A 144 2.74 11.30 10.61
N LEU A 145 1.91 12.11 9.93
CA LEU A 145 0.53 11.74 9.63
C LEU A 145 0.50 10.53 8.68
N ILE A 146 1.32 10.55 7.63
CA ILE A 146 1.43 9.42 6.69
C ILE A 146 1.90 8.15 7.38
N GLY A 147 2.92 8.24 8.24
CA GLY A 147 3.39 7.09 9.02
C GLY A 147 2.30 6.50 9.91
N PHE A 148 1.51 7.35 10.58
CA PHE A 148 0.37 6.91 11.37
C PHE A 148 -0.71 6.26 10.49
N THR A 149 -1.12 6.92 9.40
CA THR A 149 -2.11 6.37 8.46
C THR A 149 -1.66 5.00 7.94
N ALA A 150 -0.42 4.87 7.47
CA ALA A 150 0.12 3.64 6.90
C ALA A 150 0.16 2.50 7.92
N ILE A 151 0.44 2.78 9.20
CA ILE A 151 0.41 1.76 10.26
C ILE A 151 -1.02 1.30 10.52
N VAL A 152 -1.97 2.25 10.65
CA VAL A 152 -3.37 1.91 10.91
C VAL A 152 -3.93 1.08 9.75
N GLU A 153 -3.80 1.57 8.51
CA GLU A 153 -4.28 0.87 7.32
C GLU A 153 -3.56 -0.47 7.12
N GLY A 154 -2.24 -0.52 7.29
CA GLY A 154 -1.49 -1.77 7.18
C GLY A 154 -1.99 -2.86 8.14
N VAL A 155 -2.40 -2.49 9.36
CA VAL A 155 -2.97 -3.44 10.32
C VAL A 155 -4.42 -3.77 9.99
N THR A 156 -5.27 -2.75 9.82
CA THR A 156 -6.73 -2.94 9.76
C THR A 156 -7.21 -3.38 8.39
N THR A 157 -6.48 -3.06 7.32
CA THR A 157 -6.89 -3.36 5.95
C THR A 157 -6.05 -4.40 5.22
N CYS A 158 -4.78 -4.55 5.59
CA CYS A 158 -3.96 -5.62 5.03
C CYS A 158 -3.85 -6.82 5.98
N TRP A 159 -3.33 -6.63 7.20
CA TRP A 159 -2.92 -7.75 8.04
C TRP A 159 -4.09 -8.54 8.64
N ILE A 160 -4.99 -7.87 9.37
CA ILE A 160 -6.15 -8.54 10.00
C ILE A 160 -7.02 -9.25 8.95
N PRO A 161 -7.43 -8.60 7.84
CA PRO A 161 -8.25 -9.24 6.83
C PRO A 161 -7.55 -10.41 6.15
N ALA A 162 -6.27 -10.28 5.80
CA ALA A 162 -5.50 -11.38 5.21
C ALA A 162 -5.41 -12.58 6.15
N TYR A 163 -5.17 -12.35 7.45
CA TYR A 163 -5.13 -13.43 8.44
C TYR A 163 -6.48 -14.14 8.56
N LEU A 164 -7.59 -13.40 8.62
CA LEU A 164 -8.95 -13.96 8.72
C LEU A 164 -9.34 -14.76 7.46
N LEU A 165 -8.94 -14.27 6.28
CA LEU A 165 -9.12 -14.99 5.01
C LEU A 165 -8.32 -16.31 5.00
N LEU A 166 -7.04 -16.26 5.39
CA LEU A 166 -6.17 -17.44 5.42
C LEU A 166 -6.62 -18.50 6.44
N THR A 167 -7.25 -18.07 7.53
CA THR A 167 -7.76 -18.96 8.59
C THR A 167 -9.21 -19.39 8.38
N GLY A 168 -9.86 -18.91 7.31
CA GLY A 168 -11.23 -19.28 6.95
C GLY A 168 -12.32 -18.68 7.86
N TYR A 169 -11.96 -17.76 8.75
CA TYR A 169 -12.94 -17.01 9.56
C TYR A 169 -13.64 -15.91 8.76
N LEU A 170 -13.09 -15.56 7.60
CA LEU A 170 -13.72 -14.67 6.65
C LEU A 170 -13.81 -15.37 5.29
N ALA A 171 -15.00 -15.42 4.71
CA ALA A 171 -15.22 -16.01 3.40
C ALA A 171 -14.84 -14.98 2.32
N ALA A 172 -13.96 -15.36 1.40
CA ALA A 172 -13.86 -14.72 0.09
C ALA A 172 -15.05 -15.18 -0.75
N SER A 173 -16.25 -14.69 -0.40
CA SER A 173 -17.48 -15.00 -1.14
C SER A 173 -17.46 -14.41 -2.54
#